data_AF-J3GMT2-F1
#
_entry.id   AF-J3GMT2-F1
#
_cell.length_a   1.000
_cell.length_b   1.000
_cell.length_c   1.000
_cell.angle_alpha   90.00
_cell.angle_beta   90.00
_cell.angle_gamma   90.00
#
_symmetry.space_group_name_H-M   'P 1'
#
loop_
_entity.id
_entity.type
_entity.pdbx_description
1 polymer ?
#
loop_
_entity_poly.entity_id
_entity_poly.type
_entity_poly.pdbx_seq_one_letter_code
_entity_poly.pdbx_strand_id
1 'polypeptide(L)'
;MYVSQSFSVSPLAQVLKLAIWAPVLLISPCALALTVENGSTKNIDASTALDSWLVRGASRLNANGATTREIRAQTGSTLVLNGTSVTGSGSNSGVELSNSTANIANSKLTSERAGLRLISTINGGSSASVSNSEIVGSQFGVNMSAESRLTLES
;
A
#
# COMPACT_ATOMS: atom_id res chain seq x y z
N MET A 1 -6.04 -3.43 68.77
CA MET A 1 -4.96 -3.92 67.88
C MET A 1 -5.61 -4.38 66.58
N TYR A 2 -5.30 -3.77 65.44
CA TYR A 2 -5.75 -4.21 64.12
C TYR A 2 -4.64 -5.02 63.46
N VAL A 3 -4.93 -6.27 63.07
CA VAL A 3 -4.00 -7.12 62.32
C VAL A 3 -4.33 -6.97 60.84
N SER A 4 -3.41 -6.37 60.07
CA SER A 4 -3.51 -6.29 58.61
C SER A 4 -2.86 -7.53 57.98
N GLN A 5 -3.69 -8.41 57.42
CA GLN A 5 -3.18 -9.55 56.64
C GLN A 5 -2.81 -9.08 55.24
N SER A 6 -1.52 -9.12 54.92
CA SER A 6 -1.00 -8.89 53.57
C SER A 6 -1.02 -10.20 52.80
N PHE A 7 -1.85 -10.28 51.76
CA PHE A 7 -1.90 -11.45 50.87
C PHE A 7 -0.77 -11.37 49.84
N SER A 8 0.14 -12.35 49.85
CA SER A 8 1.17 -12.52 48.82
C SER A 8 0.51 -13.04 47.54
N VAL A 9 0.56 -12.24 46.48
CA VAL A 9 -0.11 -12.54 45.20
C VAL A 9 0.71 -13.59 44.45
N SER A 10 0.12 -14.74 44.15
CA SER A 10 0.81 -15.84 43.46
C SER A 10 1.12 -15.46 41.99
N PRO A 11 2.20 -16.00 41.39
CA PRO A 11 2.57 -15.70 39.99
C PRO A 11 1.44 -16.06 39.01
N LEU A 12 0.62 -17.06 39.34
CA LEU A 12 -0.53 -17.48 38.54
C LEU A 12 -1.64 -16.42 38.48
N ALA A 13 -1.88 -15.72 39.60
CA ALA A 13 -2.84 -14.61 39.66
C ALA A 13 -2.35 -13.37 38.89
N GLN A 14 -1.03 -13.23 38.71
CA GLN A 14 -0.43 -12.15 37.93
C GLN A 14 -0.56 -12.40 36.42
N VAL A 15 -0.38 -13.66 35.97
CA VAL A 15 -0.59 -14.07 34.57
C VAL A 15 -2.08 -13.99 34.19
N LEU A 16 -2.99 -14.37 35.09
CA LEU A 16 -4.44 -14.29 34.85
C LEU A 16 -4.93 -12.85 34.65
N LYS A 17 -4.29 -11.85 35.29
CA LYS A 17 -4.60 -10.42 35.07
C LYS A 17 -4.18 -9.92 33.68
N LEU A 18 -3.09 -10.44 33.13
CA LEU A 18 -2.63 -10.14 31.77
C LEU A 18 -3.54 -10.78 30.71
N ALA A 19 -4.11 -11.94 30.99
CA ALA A 19 -5.06 -12.61 30.09
C ALA A 19 -6.35 -11.81 29.83
N ILE A 20 -6.75 -10.93 30.75
CA ILE A 20 -7.95 -10.07 30.61
C ILE A 20 -7.76 -9.02 29.51
N TRP A 21 -6.50 -8.66 29.18
CA TRP A 21 -6.17 -7.74 28.09
C TRP A 21 -5.96 -8.42 26.74
N ALA A 22 -5.92 -9.76 26.70
CA ALA A 22 -5.79 -10.54 25.46
C ALA A 22 -6.85 -10.21 24.39
N PRO A 23 -8.13 -9.92 24.73
CA PRO A 23 -9.14 -9.57 23.72
C PRO A 23 -8.86 -8.26 22.97
N VAL A 24 -8.09 -7.33 23.56
CA VAL A 24 -7.73 -6.05 22.91
C VAL A 24 -6.76 -6.27 21.75
N LEU A 25 -5.94 -7.32 21.80
CA LEU A 25 -5.02 -7.67 20.70
C LEU A 25 -5.76 -8.24 19.47
N LEU A 26 -6.97 -8.75 19.66
CA LEU A 26 -7.80 -9.29 18.58
C LEU A 26 -8.55 -8.20 17.80
N ILE A 27 -8.65 -6.98 18.34
CA ILE A 27 -9.21 -5.81 17.63
C ILE A 27 -8.07 -5.13 16.86
N SER A 28 -7.35 -5.89 16.04
CA SER A 28 -6.50 -5.29 15.00
C SER A 28 -7.35 -5.13 13.75
N PRO A 29 -7.53 -3.92 13.20
CA PRO A 29 -8.16 -3.77 11.90
C PRO A 29 -7.32 -4.50 10.86
N CYS A 30 -7.89 -5.51 10.22
CA CYS A 30 -7.32 -6.09 9.01
C CYS A 30 -7.30 -4.99 7.95
N ALA A 31 -6.13 -4.44 7.62
CA ALA A 31 -5.98 -3.49 6.53
C ALA A 31 -6.23 -4.23 5.19
N LEU A 32 -7.47 -4.21 4.73
CA LEU A 32 -7.88 -4.75 3.43
C LEU A 32 -7.79 -3.63 2.40
N ALA A 33 -7.10 -3.90 1.28
CA ALA A 33 -7.00 -2.92 0.20
C ALA A 33 -8.38 -2.67 -0.44
N LEU A 34 -8.72 -1.41 -0.67
CA LEU A 34 -9.92 -1.05 -1.42
C LEU A 34 -9.75 -1.50 -2.87
N THR A 35 -10.75 -2.23 -3.37
CA THR A 35 -10.73 -2.76 -4.73
C THR A 35 -11.53 -1.87 -5.68
N VAL A 36 -10.93 -1.55 -6.83
CA VAL A 36 -11.60 -0.92 -7.96
C VAL A 36 -11.64 -1.94 -9.09
N GLU A 37 -12.84 -2.32 -9.50
CA GLU A 37 -13.05 -3.42 -10.44
C GLU A 37 -14.19 -3.17 -11.44
N ASN A 38 -14.38 -4.11 -12.36
CA ASN A 38 -15.44 -4.11 -13.38
C ASN A 38 -15.37 -2.91 -14.34
N GLY A 39 -14.17 -2.52 -14.77
CA GLY A 39 -13.96 -1.37 -15.66
C GLY A 39 -14.31 -0.03 -15.04
N SER A 40 -14.49 0.02 -13.72
CA SER A 40 -14.89 1.24 -13.02
C SER A 40 -13.75 2.24 -12.93
N THR A 41 -14.09 3.52 -12.85
CA THR A 41 -13.15 4.59 -12.54
C THR A 41 -13.39 5.09 -11.12
N LYS A 42 -12.34 5.10 -10.30
CA LYS A 42 -12.35 5.70 -8.97
C LYS A 42 -11.46 6.94 -8.95
N ASN A 43 -11.99 8.02 -8.40
CA ASN A 43 -11.23 9.24 -8.14
C ASN A 43 -10.99 9.36 -6.63
N ILE A 44 -9.76 9.73 -6.28
CA ILE A 44 -9.32 9.98 -4.90
C ILE A 44 -8.51 11.27 -4.86
N ASP A 45 -8.55 11.93 -3.70
CA ASP A 45 -7.91 13.22 -3.46
C ASP A 45 -7.41 13.33 -2.01
N ALA A 46 -6.98 14.52 -1.60
CA ALA A 46 -6.48 14.80 -0.26
C ALA A 46 -7.51 14.56 0.87
N SER A 47 -8.81 14.52 0.56
CA SER A 47 -9.87 14.23 1.54
C SER A 47 -10.11 12.73 1.70
N THR A 48 -9.59 11.91 0.78
CA THR A 48 -9.74 10.47 0.84
C THR A 48 -8.87 9.90 1.97
N ALA A 49 -9.47 9.06 2.82
CA ALA A 49 -8.76 8.41 3.90
C ALA A 49 -7.59 7.57 3.38
N LEU A 50 -6.52 7.50 4.17
CA LEU A 50 -5.32 6.74 3.87
C LEU A 50 -5.64 5.24 3.78
N ASP A 51 -5.45 4.64 2.61
CA ASP A 51 -5.65 3.20 2.40
C ASP A 51 -4.76 2.64 1.28
N SER A 52 -4.70 1.31 1.20
CA SER A 52 -4.10 0.55 0.11
C SER A 52 -5.12 0.31 -1.00
N TRP A 53 -4.67 0.27 -2.25
CA TRP A 53 -5.57 0.17 -3.41
C TRP A 53 -5.22 -1.00 -4.32
N LEU A 54 -6.25 -1.72 -4.77
CA LEU A 54 -6.14 -2.79 -5.76
C LEU A 54 -7.06 -2.48 -6.94
N VAL A 55 -6.46 -2.13 -8.08
CA VAL A 55 -7.16 -1.80 -9.31
C VAL A 55 -7.06 -2.99 -10.26
N ARG A 56 -8.18 -3.57 -10.65
CA ARG A 56 -8.20 -4.77 -11.51
C ARG A 56 -9.34 -4.73 -12.53
N GLY A 57 -9.24 -5.57 -13.55
CA GLY A 57 -10.32 -5.77 -14.54
C GLY A 57 -10.55 -4.53 -15.41
N ALA A 58 -9.48 -4.06 -16.07
CA ALA A 58 -9.48 -2.87 -16.92
C ALA A 58 -10.02 -1.60 -16.25
N SER A 59 -9.90 -1.51 -14.93
CA SER A 59 -10.37 -0.39 -14.12
C SER A 59 -9.36 0.75 -14.09
N ARG A 60 -9.80 1.91 -13.59
CA ARG A 60 -8.97 3.11 -13.48
C ARG A 60 -9.00 3.71 -12.09
N LEU A 61 -7.83 4.11 -11.58
CA LEU A 61 -7.71 4.92 -10.36
C LEU A 61 -7.04 6.25 -10.71
N ASN A 62 -7.74 7.34 -10.44
CA ASN A 62 -7.25 8.71 -10.58
C ASN A 62 -7.00 9.29 -9.18
N ALA A 63 -5.74 9.42 -8.79
CA ALA A 63 -5.33 10.06 -7.56
C ALA A 63 -4.80 11.47 -7.85
N ASN A 64 -5.39 12.49 -7.22
CA ASN A 64 -5.01 13.89 -7.42
C ASN A 64 -4.79 14.56 -6.07
N GLY A 65 -3.52 14.79 -5.68
CA GLY A 65 -3.18 15.33 -4.37
C GLY A 65 -3.46 14.35 -3.22
N ALA A 66 -3.66 13.07 -3.50
CA ALA A 66 -4.02 12.08 -2.48
C ALA A 66 -2.78 11.58 -1.72
N THR A 67 -3.01 11.00 -0.54
CA THR A 67 -2.00 10.20 0.16
C THR A 67 -2.53 8.77 0.31
N THR A 68 -1.78 7.80 -0.20
CA THR A 68 -2.17 6.38 -0.15
C THR A 68 -1.06 5.52 0.43
N ARG A 69 -1.44 4.32 0.85
CA ARG A 69 -0.47 3.23 1.05
C ARG A 69 -0.16 2.57 -0.30
N GLU A 70 0.29 1.33 -0.32
CA GLU A 70 0.60 0.64 -1.56
C GLU A 70 -0.58 0.59 -2.56
N ILE A 71 -0.26 0.76 -3.85
CA ILE A 71 -1.21 0.63 -4.96
C ILE A 71 -0.78 -0.52 -5.86
N ARG A 72 -1.71 -1.41 -6.18
CA ARG A 72 -1.50 -2.52 -7.11
C ARG A 72 -2.47 -2.41 -8.27
N ALA A 73 -1.97 -2.33 -9.49
CA ALA A 73 -2.79 -2.39 -10.70
C ALA A 73 -2.53 -3.70 -11.46
N GLN A 74 -3.60 -4.36 -11.85
CA GLN A 74 -3.57 -5.67 -12.49
C GLN A 74 -4.56 -5.72 -13.66
N THR A 75 -4.34 -6.63 -14.60
CA THR A 75 -5.33 -6.99 -15.65
C THR A 75 -5.76 -5.78 -16.50
N GLY A 76 -4.81 -5.14 -17.19
CA GLY A 76 -5.09 -4.03 -18.11
C GLY A 76 -5.54 -2.74 -17.45
N SER A 77 -5.33 -2.59 -16.14
CA SER A 77 -5.80 -1.42 -15.40
C SER A 77 -4.93 -0.18 -15.65
N THR A 78 -5.49 0.99 -15.40
CA THR A 78 -4.79 2.28 -15.54
C THR A 78 -4.71 3.03 -14.22
N LEU A 79 -3.51 3.47 -13.86
CA LEU A 79 -3.29 4.40 -12.75
C LEU A 79 -2.93 5.78 -13.28
N VAL A 80 -3.53 6.82 -12.68
CA VAL A 80 -3.10 8.21 -12.87
C VAL A 80 -2.86 8.81 -11.51
N LEU A 81 -1.61 9.18 -11.24
CA LEU A 81 -1.17 9.78 -9.99
C LEU A 81 -0.66 11.18 -10.31
N ASN A 82 -1.36 12.21 -9.83
CA ASN A 82 -0.96 13.61 -9.97
C ASN A 82 -0.79 14.21 -8.57
N GLY A 83 0.39 14.72 -8.23
CA GLY A 83 0.58 15.32 -6.91
C GLY A 83 0.41 14.34 -5.75
N THR A 84 0.52 13.03 -5.99
CA THR A 84 0.11 11.99 -5.04
C THR A 84 1.32 11.44 -4.29
N SER A 85 1.15 11.18 -2.98
CA SER A 85 2.15 10.50 -2.17
C SER A 85 1.72 9.06 -1.91
N VAL A 86 2.58 8.10 -2.25
CA VAL A 86 2.33 6.66 -2.10
C VAL A 86 3.41 6.07 -1.20
N THR A 87 3.01 5.42 -0.11
CA THR A 87 3.94 4.79 0.84
C THR A 87 3.66 3.30 0.98
N GLY A 88 4.51 2.47 0.39
CA GLY A 88 4.52 1.02 0.58
C GLY A 88 5.27 0.62 1.86
N SER A 89 4.75 -0.38 2.58
CA SER A 89 5.35 -0.90 3.82
C SER A 89 5.62 -2.41 3.74
N GLY A 90 6.62 -2.89 4.47
CA GLY A 90 7.01 -4.30 4.53
C GLY A 90 7.48 -4.84 3.18
N SER A 91 6.94 -5.99 2.77
CA SER A 91 7.29 -6.66 1.52
C SER A 91 6.63 -6.07 0.26
N ASN A 92 5.82 -5.02 0.41
CA ASN A 92 5.03 -4.46 -0.69
C ASN A 92 5.77 -3.33 -1.39
N SER A 93 5.75 -3.34 -2.73
CA SER A 93 6.19 -2.19 -3.52
C SER A 93 5.24 -1.01 -3.30
N GLY A 94 5.72 0.22 -3.46
CA GLY A 94 4.89 1.43 -3.36
C GLY A 94 3.79 1.40 -4.42
N VAL A 95 4.19 1.30 -5.69
CA VAL A 95 3.29 1.03 -6.81
C VAL A 95 3.73 -0.25 -7.52
N GLU A 96 2.79 -1.17 -7.75
CA GLU A 96 3.02 -2.39 -8.53
C GLU A 96 2.05 -2.46 -9.71
N LEU A 97 2.61 -2.64 -10.91
CA LEU A 97 1.86 -2.80 -12.16
C LEU A 97 2.07 -4.22 -12.68
N SER A 98 0.97 -4.90 -13.01
CA SER A 98 0.96 -6.21 -13.65
C SER A 98 0.07 -6.17 -14.89
N ASN A 99 0.69 -6.20 -16.07
CA ASN A 99 0.03 -5.94 -17.36
C ASN A 99 -0.86 -4.69 -17.30
N SER A 100 -0.33 -3.59 -16.77
CA SER A 100 -1.10 -2.37 -16.49
C SER A 100 -0.29 -1.13 -16.86
N THR A 101 -0.97 0.01 -16.96
CA THR A 101 -0.36 1.29 -17.34
C THR A 101 -0.46 2.30 -16.21
N ALA A 102 0.59 3.08 -15.99
CA ALA A 102 0.58 4.20 -15.04
C ALA A 102 1.07 5.50 -15.67
N ASN A 103 0.43 6.60 -15.31
CA ASN A 103 0.93 7.96 -15.52
C ASN A 103 1.15 8.62 -14.15
N ILE A 104 2.38 9.01 -13.85
CA ILE A 104 2.82 9.46 -12.53
C ILE A 104 3.48 10.83 -12.70
N ALA A 105 2.80 11.89 -12.26
CA ALA A 105 3.25 13.26 -12.40
C ALA A 105 3.28 13.95 -11.03
N ASN A 106 4.33 14.74 -10.76
CA ASN A 106 4.45 15.55 -9.54
C ASN A 106 4.26 14.74 -8.24
N SER A 107 4.63 13.45 -8.25
CA SER A 107 4.25 12.49 -7.21
C SER A 107 5.48 11.94 -6.48
N LYS A 108 5.26 11.40 -5.29
CA LYS A 108 6.32 10.75 -4.50
C LYS A 108 5.93 9.32 -4.19
N LEU A 109 6.75 8.36 -4.61
CA LEU A 109 6.57 6.93 -4.35
C LEU A 109 7.68 6.47 -3.42
N THR A 110 7.33 6.04 -2.20
CA THR A 110 8.31 5.53 -1.22
C THR A 110 7.95 4.11 -0.80
N SER A 111 8.94 3.21 -0.68
CA SER A 111 8.72 1.85 -0.22
C SER A 111 9.96 1.24 0.47
N GLU A 112 9.72 0.33 1.41
CA GLU A 112 10.76 -0.52 2.02
C GLU A 112 11.32 -1.59 1.06
N ARG A 113 10.67 -1.79 -0.09
CA ARG A 113 11.11 -2.73 -1.13
C ARG A 113 11.41 -2.00 -2.43
N ALA A 114 10.44 -1.96 -3.35
CA ALA A 114 10.55 -1.25 -4.62
C ALA A 114 9.64 -0.02 -4.63
N GLY A 115 10.16 1.16 -4.97
CA GLY A 115 9.32 2.36 -5.09
C GLY A 115 8.26 2.18 -6.18
N LEU A 116 8.70 1.71 -7.35
CA LEU A 116 7.86 1.33 -8.47
C LEU A 116 8.25 -0.06 -9.00
N ARG A 117 7.26 -0.91 -9.27
CA ARG A 117 7.47 -2.26 -9.81
C ARG A 117 6.62 -2.52 -11.04
N LEU A 118 7.25 -2.95 -12.13
CA LEU A 118 6.62 -3.26 -13.41
C LEU A 118 6.81 -4.74 -13.75
N ILE A 119 5.69 -5.47 -13.75
CA ILE A 119 5.63 -6.93 -13.91
C ILE A 119 4.98 -7.24 -15.26
N SER A 120 5.60 -8.11 -16.04
CA SER A 120 5.01 -8.76 -17.20
C SER A 120 4.25 -10.00 -16.80
N THR A 121 3.18 -10.25 -17.56
CA THR A 121 2.34 -11.44 -17.42
C THR A 121 2.28 -12.16 -18.76
N ILE A 122 1.51 -13.24 -18.82
CA ILE A 122 1.19 -13.91 -20.10
C ILE A 122 0.52 -12.98 -21.12
N ASN A 123 -0.09 -11.87 -20.68
CA ASN A 123 -0.78 -10.90 -21.52
C ASN A 123 0.12 -9.69 -21.89
N GLY A 124 1.41 -9.74 -21.57
CA GLY A 124 2.40 -8.71 -21.88
C GLY A 124 2.91 -7.92 -20.67
N GLY A 125 3.85 -7.01 -20.95
CA GLY A 125 4.48 -6.12 -19.97
C GLY A 125 3.60 -5.01 -19.40
N SER A 126 4.13 -4.32 -18.39
CA SER A 126 3.53 -3.11 -17.82
C SER A 126 4.21 -1.86 -18.36
N SER A 127 3.50 -0.73 -18.38
CA SER A 127 4.08 0.55 -18.81
C SER A 127 3.88 1.65 -17.79
N ALA A 128 4.89 2.49 -17.59
CA ALA A 128 4.79 3.66 -16.73
C ALA A 128 5.43 4.88 -17.40
N SER A 129 4.73 6.02 -17.34
CA SER A 129 5.32 7.33 -17.59
C SER A 129 5.45 8.06 -16.25
N VAL A 130 6.63 8.59 -15.97
CA VAL A 130 6.95 9.28 -14.73
C VAL A 130 7.54 10.63 -15.06
N SER A 131 6.90 11.70 -14.60
CA SER A 131 7.34 13.08 -14.81
C SER A 131 7.39 13.86 -13.50
N ASN A 132 8.42 14.69 -13.31
CA ASN A 132 8.54 15.57 -12.13
C ASN A 132 8.29 14.85 -10.78
N SER A 133 8.73 13.59 -10.66
CA SER A 133 8.35 12.72 -9.54
C SER A 133 9.57 12.08 -8.87
N GLU A 134 9.43 11.73 -7.60
CA GLU A 134 10.48 11.09 -6.81
C GLU A 134 10.09 9.62 -6.55
N ILE A 135 10.96 8.68 -6.91
CA ILE A 135 10.76 7.25 -6.66
C ILE A 135 11.88 6.75 -5.76
N VAL A 136 11.52 6.34 -4.56
CA VAL A 136 12.44 5.86 -3.53
C VAL A 136 12.01 4.47 -3.11
N GLY A 137 12.92 3.50 -3.23
CA GLY A 137 12.74 2.19 -2.65
C GLY A 137 14.01 1.76 -1.93
N SER A 138 13.85 1.13 -0.76
CA SER A 138 15.00 0.77 0.08
C SER A 138 15.85 -0.35 -0.53
N GLN A 139 15.23 -1.28 -1.28
CA GLN A 139 15.96 -2.31 -2.03
C GLN A 139 16.18 -1.90 -3.49
N PHE A 140 15.15 -1.34 -4.13
CA PHE A 140 15.18 -0.94 -5.54
C PHE A 140 14.36 0.35 -5.73
N GLY A 141 14.89 1.38 -6.42
CA GLY A 141 14.06 2.52 -6.81
C GLY A 141 12.93 2.06 -7.75
N VAL A 142 13.32 1.48 -8.89
CA VAL A 142 12.41 0.81 -9.82
C VAL A 142 12.85 -0.63 -10.05
N ASN A 143 11.90 -1.57 -10.06
CA ASN A 143 12.12 -2.95 -10.47
C ASN A 143 11.24 -3.28 -11.69
N MET A 144 11.84 -3.68 -12.80
CA MET A 144 11.14 -3.91 -14.06
C MET A 144 11.51 -5.28 -14.65
N SER A 145 10.52 -5.95 -15.23
CA SER A 145 10.66 -7.25 -15.91
C SER A 145 10.64 -7.10 -17.44
N ALA A 146 10.89 -8.19 -18.15
CA ALA A 146 10.87 -8.23 -19.62
C ALA A 146 9.54 -7.68 -20.19
N GLU A 147 9.56 -7.12 -21.40
CA GLU A 147 8.43 -6.50 -22.10
C GLU A 147 7.80 -5.27 -21.42
N SER A 148 8.25 -4.89 -20.22
CA SER A 148 7.79 -3.69 -19.55
C SER A 148 8.56 -2.46 -20.01
N ARG A 149 7.93 -1.28 -19.95
CA ARG A 149 8.51 -0.02 -20.41
C ARG A 149 8.33 1.09 -19.38
N LEU A 150 9.43 1.76 -19.04
CA LEU A 150 9.44 2.96 -18.22
C LEU A 150 9.87 4.16 -19.07
N THR A 151 9.13 5.25 -19.01
CA THR A 151 9.50 6.57 -19.56
C THR A 151 9.73 7.51 -18.40
N LEU A 152 10.90 8.15 -18.36
CA LEU A 152 11.23 9.17 -17.38
C LEU A 152 11.31 10.52 -18.09
N GLU A 153 10.54 11.47 -17.61
CA GLU A 153 10.48 12.83 -18.13
C GLU A 153 10.85 13.80 -17.00
N SER A 154 11.63 14.81 -17.35
CA SER A 154 12.03 15.90 -16.46
C SER A 154 11.05 17.05 -16.58
#